data_AF-A0A7Z8PDL8-F1
#
_entry.id   AF-A0A7Z8PDL8-F1
#
_cell.length_a   1.000
_cell.length_b   1.000
_cell.length_c   1.000
_cell.angle_alpha   90.00
_cell.angle_beta   90.00
_cell.angle_gamma   90.00
#
_symmetry.space_group_name_H-M   'P 1'
#
loop_
_entity.id
_entity.type
_entity.pdbx_description
1 polymer ?
#
loop_
_entity_poly.entity_id
_entity_poly.type
_entity_poly.pdbx_seq_one_letter_code
_entity_poly.pdbx_strand_id
1 'polypeptide(L)'
;MNVQVVTLTSTQLQELVQGAVCDALNKFINEQRTQATADEDLLSKSQARALAKVSNERLTKALRDGELPAVVRDKGRGGHHNYLVRRADVLAWAKGAA
;
A
#
# COMPACT_ATOMS: atom_id res chain seq x y z
N MET A 1 35.03 25.46 20.99
CA MET A 1 33.85 25.38 20.12
C MET A 1 33.32 26.80 19.93
N ASN A 2 33.50 27.38 18.75
CA ASN A 2 32.89 28.67 18.42
C ASN A 2 31.42 28.44 18.08
N VAL A 3 30.51 28.95 18.92
CA VAL A 3 29.08 28.99 18.60
C VAL A 3 28.83 30.31 17.89
N GLN A 4 28.59 30.26 16.57
CA GLN A 4 28.17 31.44 15.81
C GLN A 4 26.68 31.68 16.09
N VAL A 5 26.37 32.81 16.71
CA VAL A 5 24.99 33.29 16.85
C VAL A 5 24.61 33.96 15.53
N VAL A 6 23.85 33.26 14.71
CA VAL A 6 23.34 33.79 13.44
C VAL A 6 22.07 34.59 13.73
N THR A 7 22.12 35.91 13.52
CA THR A 7 20.95 36.77 13.62
C THR A 7 20.22 36.76 12.28
N LEU A 8 19.11 36.02 12.20
CA LEU A 8 18.28 35.96 11.00
C LEU A 8 17.32 37.14 10.99
N THR A 9 17.11 37.73 9.81
CA THR A 9 16.02 38.70 9.63
C THR A 9 14.67 38.00 9.63
N SER A 10 13.60 38.71 9.97
CA SER A 10 12.22 38.17 9.98
C SER A 10 11.86 37.45 8.67
N THR A 11 12.31 38.02 7.53
CA THR A 11 12.09 37.44 6.19
C THR A 11 12.82 36.11 6.00
N GLN A 12 14.08 36.01 6.43
CA GLN A 12 14.85 34.76 6.33
C GLN A 12 14.27 33.67 7.25
N LEU A 13 13.75 34.06 8.42
CA LEU A 13 13.05 33.16 9.32
C LEU A 13 11.74 32.63 8.69
N GLN A 14 10.98 33.49 8.01
CA GLN A 14 9.76 33.09 7.31
C GLN A 14 10.03 32.12 6.16
N GLU A 15 11.05 32.37 5.34
CA GLU A 15 11.42 31.48 4.23
C GLU A 15 11.86 30.09 4.71
N LEU A 16 12.66 30.03 5.78
CA LEU A 16 13.09 28.76 6.37
C LEU A 16 11.92 27.97 6.95
N VAL A 17 11.02 28.63 7.68
CA VAL A 17 9.83 27.99 8.24
C VAL A 17 8.91 27.51 7.13
N GLN A 18 8.70 28.32 6.09
CA GLN A 18 7.84 27.97 4.97
C GLN A 18 8.41 26.79 4.16
N GLY A 19 9.73 26.76 3.93
CA GLY A 19 10.40 25.60 3.32
C GLY A 19 10.25 24.33 4.15
N ALA A 20 10.54 24.39 5.44
CA ALA A 20 10.44 23.23 6.34
C ALA A 20 9.00 22.70 6.46
N VAL A 21 8.01 23.59 6.49
CA VAL A 21 6.59 23.21 6.51
C VAL A 21 6.17 22.55 5.19
N CYS A 22 6.58 23.10 4.04
CA CYS A 22 6.31 22.49 2.74
C CYS A 22 6.93 21.09 2.61
N ASP A 23 8.16 20.91 3.08
CA ASP A 23 8.84 19.62 3.05
C ASP A 23 8.17 18.58 3.95
N ALA A 24 7.76 18.98 5.16
CA ALA A 24 7.03 18.12 6.08
C ALA A 24 5.65 17.72 5.53
N LEU A 25 4.93 18.67 4.91
CA LEU A 25 3.65 18.39 4.26
C LEU A 25 3.80 17.45 3.06
N ASN A 26 4.81 17.67 2.22
CA ASN A 26 5.09 16.79 1.09
C ASN A 26 5.44 15.37 1.55
N LYS A 27 6.23 15.23 2.61
CA LYS A 27 6.54 13.94 3.21
C LYS A 27 5.29 13.24 3.73
N PHE A 28 4.45 13.95 4.49
CA PHE A 28 3.20 13.40 5.01
C PHE A 28 2.25 12.97 3.89
N ILE A 29 2.05 13.80 2.86
CA ILE A 29 1.20 13.47 1.71
C ILE A 29 1.72 12.23 0.98
N ASN A 30 3.04 12.11 0.79
CA ASN A 30 3.63 10.93 0.16
C ASN A 30 3.48 9.67 1.02
N GLU A 31 3.64 9.77 2.33
CA GLU A 31 3.39 8.66 3.26
C GLU A 31 1.92 8.21 3.23
N GLN A 32 0.96 9.15 3.28
CA GLN A 32 -0.46 8.85 3.19
C GLN A 32 -0.85 8.26 1.82
N ARG A 33 -0.26 8.75 0.72
CA ARG A 33 -0.44 8.16 -0.61
C ARG A 33 0.08 6.73 -0.68
N THR A 34 1.24 6.48 -0.11
CA THR A 34 1.86 5.14 -0.10
C THR A 34 1.04 4.15 0.73
N GLN A 35 0.41 4.62 1.81
CA GLN A 35 -0.46 3.80 2.65
C GLN A 35 -1.84 3.57 2.01
N ALA A 36 -2.40 4.58 1.34
CA ALA A 36 -3.65 4.45 0.58
C ALA A 36 -3.51 3.48 -0.61
N THR A 37 -2.41 3.53 -1.37
CA THR A 37 -2.18 2.57 -2.46
C THR A 37 -2.02 1.14 -1.96
N ALA A 38 -1.41 0.93 -0.79
CA ALA A 38 -1.25 -0.40 -0.22
C ALA A 38 -2.59 -1.06 0.18
N ASP A 39 -3.57 -0.29 0.67
CA ASP A 39 -4.92 -0.78 1.00
C ASP A 39 -5.83 -0.85 -0.24
N GLU A 40 -5.68 0.05 -1.22
CA GLU A 40 -6.43 0.00 -2.49
C GLU A 40 -6.00 -1.15 -3.42
N ASP A 41 -4.78 -1.65 -3.28
CA ASP A 41 -4.28 -2.76 -4.09
C ASP A 41 -4.70 -4.14 -3.56
N LEU A 42 -5.30 -4.23 -2.38
CA LEU A 42 -5.76 -5.50 -1.82
C LEU A 42 -7.16 -5.83 -2.36
N LEU A 43 -7.22 -6.90 -3.15
CA LEU A 43 -8.44 -7.44 -3.72
C LEU A 43 -9.00 -8.54 -2.84
N SER A 44 -10.31 -8.51 -2.64
CA SER A 44 -11.04 -9.68 -2.16
C SER A 44 -10.95 -10.82 -3.18
N LYS A 45 -11.17 -12.06 -2.73
CA LYS A 45 -11.18 -13.25 -3.59
C LYS A 45 -12.12 -13.12 -4.81
N SER A 46 -13.28 -12.48 -4.66
CA SER A 46 -14.22 -12.25 -5.77
C SER A 46 -13.65 -11.28 -6.81
N GLN A 47 -13.01 -10.20 -6.37
CA GLN A 47 -12.36 -9.23 -7.25
C GLN A 47 -11.13 -9.82 -7.95
N ALA A 48 -10.30 -10.58 -7.22
CA ALA A 48 -9.15 -11.29 -7.78
C ALA A 48 -9.58 -12.29 -8.87
N ARG A 49 -10.69 -13.01 -8.66
CA ARG A 49 -11.28 -13.92 -9.65
C ARG A 49 -11.69 -13.18 -10.92
N ALA A 50 -12.40 -12.06 -10.77
CA ALA A 50 -12.85 -11.25 -11.90
C ALA A 50 -11.67 -10.71 -12.71
N LEU A 51 -10.59 -10.31 -12.02
CA LEU A 51 -9.38 -9.77 -12.65
C LEU A 51 -8.60 -10.84 -13.44
N ALA A 52 -8.33 -11.99 -12.83
CA ALA A 52 -7.57 -13.07 -13.45
C ALA A 52 -8.39 -13.88 -14.48
N LYS A 53 -9.71 -13.68 -14.55
CA LYS A 53 -10.63 -14.43 -15.42
C LYS A 53 -10.52 -15.96 -15.27
N VAL A 54 -10.26 -16.42 -14.05
CA VAL A 54 -10.14 -17.85 -13.71
C VAL A 54 -11.35 -18.36 -12.93
N SER A 55 -11.51 -19.69 -12.83
CA SER A 55 -12.51 -20.29 -11.95
C SER A 55 -12.18 -20.05 -10.48
N ASN A 56 -13.21 -20.05 -9.63
CA ASN A 56 -13.05 -19.87 -8.19
C ASN A 56 -12.21 -21.01 -7.57
N GLU A 57 -12.38 -22.22 -8.08
CA GLU A 57 -11.63 -23.41 -7.64
C GLU A 57 -10.14 -23.26 -7.91
N ARG A 58 -9.76 -22.84 -9.13
CA ARG A 58 -8.35 -22.61 -9.49
C ARG A 58 -7.71 -21.54 -8.63
N LEU A 59 -8.42 -20.42 -8.42
CA LEU A 59 -7.94 -19.35 -7.53
C LEU A 59 -7.78 -19.84 -6.08
N THR A 60 -8.75 -20.62 -5.57
CA THR A 60 -8.68 -21.18 -4.21
C THR A 60 -7.52 -22.14 -4.05
N LYS A 61 -7.26 -22.97 -5.07
CA LYS A 61 -6.14 -23.89 -5.09
C LYS A 61 -4.82 -23.12 -5.06
N ALA A 62 -4.63 -22.13 -5.93
CA ALA A 62 -3.42 -21.30 -5.96
C ALA A 62 -3.16 -20.59 -4.61
N LEU A 63 -4.23 -20.13 -3.94
CA LEU A 63 -4.12 -19.52 -2.61
C LEU A 63 -3.75 -20.53 -1.51
N ARG A 64 -4.27 -21.77 -1.58
CA ARG A 64 -3.96 -22.84 -0.62
C ARG A 64 -2.56 -23.42 -0.81
N ASP A 65 -2.17 -23.61 -2.07
CA ASP A 65 -0.90 -24.23 -2.46
C ASP A 65 0.26 -23.22 -2.33
N GLY A 66 -0.03 -21.95 -2.02
CA GLY A 66 0.96 -20.89 -1.82
C GLY A 66 1.50 -20.27 -3.10
N GLU A 67 0.96 -20.65 -4.27
CA GLU A 67 1.33 -20.08 -5.58
C GLU A 67 0.94 -18.61 -5.71
N LEU A 68 -0.11 -18.18 -5.00
CA LEU A 68 -0.58 -16.81 -4.98
C LEU A 68 -0.50 -16.25 -3.54
N PRO A 69 0.38 -15.27 -3.27
CA PRO A 69 0.52 -14.68 -1.94
C PRO A 69 -0.78 -14.01 -1.50
N ALA A 70 -1.28 -14.36 -0.32
CA ALA A 70 -2.47 -13.73 0.25
C ALA A 70 -2.31 -13.37 1.71
N VAL A 71 -2.87 -12.21 2.03
CA VAL A 71 -3.04 -11.74 3.40
C VAL A 71 -4.39 -12.24 3.89
N VAL A 72 -4.37 -13.10 4.89
CA VAL A 72 -5.61 -13.48 5.59
C VAL A 72 -5.91 -12.36 6.58
N ARG A 73 -6.89 -11.50 6.26
CA ARG A 73 -7.46 -10.62 7.30
C ARG A 73 -8.36 -11.49 8.19
N ASP A 74 -8.30 -11.21 9.48
CA ASP A 74 -8.92 -11.95 10.57
C ASP A 74 -10.30 -12.54 10.25
N LYS A 75 -10.60 -13.68 10.89
CA LYS A 75 -11.91 -14.32 10.84
C LYS A 75 -12.97 -13.30 11.28
N GLY A 76 -13.72 -12.76 10.32
CA GLY A 76 -15.00 -12.12 10.63
C GLY A 76 -15.83 -13.08 11.48
N ARG A 77 -16.63 -12.55 12.43
CA ARG A 77 -17.60 -13.33 13.24
C ARG A 77 -18.35 -14.30 12.30
N GLY A 78 -17.99 -15.58 12.32
CA GLY A 78 -18.50 -16.57 11.34
C GLY A 78 -17.47 -17.55 10.78
N GLY A 79 -16.16 -17.37 11.03
CA GLY A 79 -15.16 -18.40 10.73
C GLY A 79 -14.76 -18.53 9.26
N HIS A 80 -15.24 -17.65 8.39
CA HIS A 80 -14.77 -17.56 7.01
C HIS A 80 -13.43 -16.82 6.95
N HIS A 81 -12.43 -17.43 6.29
CA HIS A 81 -11.15 -16.78 6.01
C HIS A 81 -11.32 -15.83 4.82
N ASN A 82 -11.19 -14.53 5.07
CA ASN A 82 -11.15 -13.53 4.02
C ASN A 82 -9.72 -13.39 3.50
N TYR A 83 -9.46 -14.01 2.35
CA TYR A 83 -8.22 -13.84 1.61
C TYR A 83 -8.25 -12.49 0.89
N LEU A 84 -7.30 -11.63 1.23
CA LEU A 84 -6.97 -10.42 0.51
C LEU A 84 -5.68 -10.65 -0.28
N VAL A 85 -5.70 -10.33 -1.56
CA VAL A 85 -4.62 -10.63 -2.49
C VAL A 85 -4.20 -9.34 -3.16
N ARG A 86 -2.90 -9.07 -3.32
CA ARG A 86 -2.49 -7.86 -4.03
C ARG A 86 -2.84 -7.98 -5.51
N ARG A 87 -3.35 -6.90 -6.09
CA ARG A 87 -3.69 -6.80 -7.51
C ARG A 87 -2.50 -7.15 -8.41
N ALA A 88 -1.30 -6.66 -8.08
CA ALA A 88 -0.08 -6.94 -8.81
C ALA A 88 0.25 -8.45 -8.86
N ASP A 89 0.14 -9.13 -7.72
CA ASP A 89 0.40 -10.57 -7.62
C ASP A 89 -0.59 -11.39 -8.44
N VAL A 90 -1.88 -11.01 -8.41
CA VAL A 90 -2.94 -11.64 -9.23
C VAL A 90 -2.66 -11.48 -10.73
N LEU A 91 -2.23 -10.30 -11.17
CA LEU A 91 -1.89 -10.04 -12.57
C LEU A 91 -0.62 -10.81 -13.00
N ALA A 92 0.40 -10.84 -12.16
CA ALA A 92 1.63 -11.57 -12.43
C ALA A 92 1.36 -13.09 -12.53
N TRP A 93 0.62 -13.64 -11.58
CA TRP A 93 0.20 -15.04 -11.60
C TRP A 93 -0.66 -15.35 -12.82
N ALA A 94 -1.68 -14.55 -13.13
CA ALA A 94 -2.54 -14.75 -14.28
C ALA A 94 -1.78 -14.71 -15.62
N LYS A 95 -0.74 -13.87 -15.72
CA LYS A 95 0.12 -13.77 -16.90
C LYS A 95 1.07 -14.97 -17.05
N GLY A 96 1.55 -15.54 -15.96
CA GLY A 96 2.41 -16.73 -15.96
C GLY A 96 1.66 -18.07 -16.02
N ALA A 97 0.34 -18.05 -15.81
CA ALA A 97 -0.50 -19.24 -15.77
C ALA A 97 -1.25 -19.52 -17.10
N ALA A 98 -0.96 -18.72 -18.14
CA ALA A 98 -1.46 -18.83 -19.51
C ALA A 98 -0.57 -19.71 -20.39
#